data_AF-A0A8X6H1W0-F1
#
_entry.id   AF-A0A8X6H1W0-F1
#
_cell.length_a   1.000
_cell.length_b   1.000
_cell.length_c   1.000
_cell.angle_alpha   90.00
_cell.angle_beta   90.00
_cell.angle_gamma   90.00
#
_symmetry.space_group_name_H-M   'P 1'
#
loop_
_entity.id
_entity.type
_entity.pdbx_description
1 polymer ?
#
loop_
_entity_poly.entity_id
_entity_poly.type
_entity_poly.pdbx_seq_one_letter_code
_entity_poly.pdbx_strand_id
1 'polypeptide(L)'
;MHLSAFKYKPNVDYSMDEIVNLAPRLPCSWCRALKWKDETQGMCCSGGKVQLPNLEPYPEPLYSLFTHQYPLSEHFLSTIHKYNGCFQ
;
A
#
# COMPACT_ATOMS: atom_id res chain seq x y z
N MET A 1 22.22 -29.17 11.89
CA MET A 1 21.90 -28.04 10.98
C MET A 1 23.17 -27.60 10.28
N HIS A 2 23.31 -27.89 8.98
CA HIS A 2 24.41 -27.37 8.17
C HIS A 2 23.95 -26.02 7.61
N LEU A 3 24.52 -24.91 8.09
CA LEU A 3 24.12 -23.55 7.69
C LEU A 3 24.69 -23.21 6.31
N SER A 4 24.08 -23.77 5.26
CA SER A 4 24.49 -23.59 3.85
C SER A 4 24.40 -22.14 3.38
N ALA A 5 23.62 -21.30 4.07
CA ALA A 5 23.43 -19.88 3.76
C ALA A 5 24.73 -19.03 3.83
N PHE A 6 25.72 -19.43 4.63
CA PHE A 6 26.95 -18.63 4.84
C PHE A 6 28.14 -19.06 3.98
N LYS A 7 28.04 -20.19 3.27
CA LYS A 7 29.12 -20.72 2.42
C LYS A 7 28.55 -21.34 1.15
N TYR A 8 28.53 -20.54 0.09
CA TYR A 8 28.07 -20.99 -1.23
C TYR A 8 28.98 -22.09 -1.80
N LYS A 9 28.37 -23.20 -2.20
CA LYS A 9 28.98 -24.30 -2.98
C LYS A 9 28.27 -24.42 -4.33
N PRO A 10 28.95 -24.23 -5.46
CA PRO A 10 28.32 -24.20 -6.79
C PRO A 10 27.76 -25.55 -7.26
N ASN A 11 28.19 -26.66 -6.66
CA ASN A 11 27.78 -28.02 -7.05
C ASN A 11 26.52 -28.49 -6.29
N VAL A 12 25.92 -27.64 -5.48
CA VAL A 12 24.71 -27.95 -4.70
C VAL A 12 23.52 -27.30 -5.40
N ASP A 13 22.47 -28.09 -5.61
CA ASP A 13 21.18 -27.57 -6.04
C ASP A 13 20.41 -27.01 -4.84
N TYR A 14 20.51 -25.69 -4.64
CA TYR A 14 19.81 -24.99 -3.56
C TYR A 14 18.30 -24.84 -3.80
N SER A 15 17.79 -25.19 -4.99
CA SER A 15 16.36 -25.08 -5.27
C SER A 15 15.52 -26.01 -4.39
N MET A 16 16.11 -27.11 -3.88
CA MET A 16 15.45 -28.05 -2.97
C MET A 16 15.94 -27.95 -1.51
N ASP A 17 16.85 -27.02 -1.19
CA ASP A 17 17.35 -26.84 0.17
C ASP A 17 16.28 -26.14 1.02
N GLU A 18 15.75 -26.82 2.04
CA GLU A 18 14.69 -26.31 2.92
C GLU A 18 15.05 -25.03 3.68
N ILE A 19 16.34 -24.75 3.87
CA ILE A 19 16.83 -23.57 4.59
C ILE A 19 16.94 -22.37 3.64
N VAL A 20 17.31 -22.63 2.38
CA VAL A 20 17.53 -21.58 1.37
C VAL A 20 16.27 -21.30 0.56
N ASN A 21 15.40 -22.29 0.36
CA ASN A 21 14.18 -22.13 -0.41
C ASN A 21 13.13 -21.34 0.41
N LEU A 22 12.87 -20.09 0.01
CA LEU A 22 11.89 -19.19 0.65
C LEU A 22 10.41 -19.56 0.40
N ALA A 23 10.16 -20.73 -0.20
CA ALA A 23 8.85 -21.18 -0.67
C ALA A 23 8.22 -20.25 -1.74
N PRO A 24 7.18 -20.71 -2.46
CA PRO A 24 6.45 -19.87 -3.40
C PRO A 24 5.79 -18.68 -2.72
N ARG A 25 5.80 -17.52 -3.38
CA ARG A 25 5.08 -16.33 -2.90
C ARG A 25 3.58 -16.50 -3.15
N LEU A 26 2.78 -16.10 -2.18
CA LEU A 26 1.33 -16.19 -2.19
C LEU A 26 0.72 -14.79 -2.38
N PRO A 27 -0.39 -14.63 -3.10
CA PRO A 27 -1.07 -13.34 -3.18
C PRO A 27 -1.71 -12.96 -1.84
N CYS A 28 -1.53 -11.72 -1.40
CA CYS A 28 -2.20 -11.16 -0.24
C CYS A 28 -3.70 -10.98 -0.51
N SER A 29 -4.55 -11.35 0.44
CA SER A 29 -6.01 -11.18 0.32
C SER A 29 -6.46 -9.72 0.23
N TRP A 30 -5.69 -8.79 0.80
CA TRP A 30 -6.03 -7.38 0.90
C TRP A 30 -5.52 -6.55 -0.27
N CYS A 31 -4.21 -6.63 -0.54
CA CYS A 31 -3.56 -5.81 -1.56
C CYS A 31 -3.22 -6.59 -2.85
N ARG A 32 -3.45 -7.91 -2.88
CA ARG A 32 -3.04 -8.81 -3.98
C ARG A 32 -1.54 -8.79 -4.31
N ALA A 33 -0.71 -8.09 -3.53
CA ALA A 33 0.73 -8.16 -3.64
C ALA A 33 1.22 -9.56 -3.27
N LEU A 34 2.30 -10.01 -3.91
CA LEU A 34 2.95 -11.28 -3.58
C LEU A 34 3.66 -11.14 -2.23
N LYS A 35 3.38 -12.07 -1.31
CA LYS A 35 3.98 -12.15 0.03
C LYS A 35 4.57 -13.52 0.30
N TRP A 36 5.54 -13.62 1.22
CA TRP A 36 5.98 -14.93 1.71
C TRP A 36 4.97 -15.49 2.74
N LYS A 37 4.98 -16.82 2.92
CA LYS A 37 4.07 -17.50 3.85
C LYS A 37 4.24 -16.98 5.29
N ASP A 38 5.49 -16.79 5.70
CA ASP A 38 5.86 -16.37 7.05
C ASP A 38 6.20 -14.87 7.15
N GLU A 39 5.86 -14.08 6.12
CA GLU A 39 6.00 -12.64 6.15
C GLU A 39 5.02 -12.00 7.14
N THR A 40 5.51 -11.05 7.94
CA THR A 40 4.69 -10.30 8.90
C THR A 40 3.49 -9.66 8.22
N GLN A 41 2.32 -9.74 8.87
CA GLN A 41 1.10 -9.11 8.37
C GLN A 41 1.32 -7.61 8.15
N GLY A 42 0.90 -7.11 6.99
CA GLY A 42 1.03 -5.70 6.62
C GLY A 42 2.28 -5.34 5.84
N MET A 43 3.39 -6.10 5.90
CA MET A 43 4.62 -5.77 5.13
C MET A 43 4.36 -5.72 3.62
N CYS A 44 3.65 -6.71 3.08
CA CYS A 44 3.21 -6.71 1.68
C CYS A 44 2.21 -5.59 1.33
N CYS A 45 1.54 -4.98 2.32
CA CYS A 45 0.58 -3.89 2.13
C CYS A 45 1.24 -2.50 2.26
N SER A 46 2.34 -2.40 3.00
CA SER A 46 3.09 -1.15 3.20
C SER A 46 3.70 -0.60 1.91
N GLY A 47 3.93 -1.45 0.90
CA GLY A 47 4.44 -1.07 -0.42
C GLY A 47 3.41 -0.42 -1.36
N GLY A 48 2.21 -0.08 -0.89
CA GLY A 48 1.27 0.81 -1.60
C GLY A 48 0.39 0.17 -2.66
N LYS A 49 0.44 -1.15 -2.90
CA LYS A 49 -0.51 -1.85 -3.78
C LYS A 49 -1.82 -2.22 -3.10
N VAL A 50 -2.27 -1.45 -2.10
CA VAL A 50 -3.55 -1.70 -1.45
C VAL A 50 -4.66 -1.26 -2.42
N GLN A 51 -5.64 -2.13 -2.68
CA GLN A 51 -6.84 -1.68 -3.37
C GLN A 51 -7.60 -0.77 -2.41
N LEU A 52 -7.55 0.54 -2.67
CA LEU A 52 -8.36 1.49 -1.92
C LEU A 52 -9.84 1.28 -2.30
N PRO A 53 -10.77 1.39 -1.34
CA PRO A 53 -12.18 1.47 -1.67
C PRO A 53 -12.40 2.66 -2.61
N ASN A 54 -13.42 2.56 -3.48
CA ASN A 54 -13.81 3.70 -4.29
C ASN A 54 -14.18 4.85 -3.36
N LEU A 55 -13.58 6.02 -3.62
CA LEU A 55 -13.93 7.24 -2.92
C LEU A 55 -15.35 7.63 -3.33
N GLU A 56 -16.24 7.74 -2.35
CA GLU A 56 -17.53 8.38 -2.58
C GLU A 56 -17.29 9.85 -2.93
N PRO A 57 -18.12 10.43 -3.83
CA PRO A 57 -18.01 11.84 -4.15
C PRO A 57 -18.24 12.69 -2.89
N TYR A 58 -17.56 13.82 -2.80
CA TYR A 58 -17.77 14.76 -1.70
C TYR A 58 -19.25 15.20 -1.63
N PRO A 59 -19.80 15.43 -0.43
CA PRO A 59 -21.15 15.99 -0.32
C PRO A 59 -21.20 17.42 -0.85
N GLU A 60 -22.36 17.90 -1.29
CA GLU A 60 -22.56 19.33 -1.58
C GLU A 60 -22.62 20.14 -0.27
N PRO A 61 -22.06 21.37 -0.22
CA PRO A 61 -21.47 22.15 -1.31
C PRO A 61 -19.99 21.85 -1.61
N LEU A 62 -19.34 20.91 -0.91
CA LEU A 62 -17.90 20.67 -1.05
C LEU A 62 -17.52 20.22 -2.46
N TYR A 63 -18.29 19.33 -3.08
CA TYR A 63 -18.02 18.89 -4.45
C TYR A 63 -18.00 20.06 -5.43
N SER A 64 -19.09 20.85 -5.51
CA SER A 64 -19.15 22.02 -6.39
C SER A 64 -18.08 23.07 -6.09
N LEU A 65 -17.75 23.28 -4.81
CA LEU A 65 -16.67 24.16 -4.39
C LEU A 65 -15.30 23.70 -4.93
N PHE A 66 -14.99 22.40 -4.86
CA PHE A 66 -13.74 21.84 -5.37
C PHE A 66 -13.67 21.73 -6.90
N THR A 67 -14.81 21.58 -7.59
CA THR A 67 -14.84 21.41 -9.05
C THR A 67 -15.03 22.71 -9.83
N HIS A 68 -14.88 23.88 -9.19
CA HIS A 68 -15.15 25.20 -9.78
C HIS A 68 -16.57 25.36 -10.35
N GLN A 69 -17.54 24.63 -9.79
CA GLN A 69 -18.96 24.70 -10.20
C GLN A 69 -19.77 25.64 -9.29
N TYR A 70 -19.13 26.23 -8.28
CA TYR A 70 -19.77 27.13 -7.33
C TYR A 70 -19.18 28.55 -7.43
N PRO A 71 -19.97 29.63 -7.34
CA PRO A 71 -19.46 31.00 -7.46
C PRO A 71 -18.35 31.37 -6.46
N LEU A 72 -18.33 30.72 -5.29
CA LEU A 72 -17.32 30.93 -4.25
C LEU A 72 -16.11 29.99 -4.34
N SER A 73 -16.00 29.15 -5.37
CA SER A 73 -14.92 28.16 -5.51
C SER A 73 -13.53 28.78 -5.39
N GLU A 74 -13.25 29.87 -6.10
CA GLU A 74 -11.94 30.55 -6.04
C GLU A 74 -11.59 31.05 -4.63
N HIS A 75 -12.57 31.64 -3.95
CA HIS A 75 -12.38 32.11 -2.58
C HIS A 75 -12.16 30.95 -1.62
N PHE A 76 -12.96 29.89 -1.75
CA PHE A 76 -12.83 28.69 -0.94
C PHE A 76 -11.45 28.03 -1.09
N LEU A 77 -11.00 27.81 -2.32
CA LEU A 77 -9.71 27.17 -2.60
C LEU A 77 -8.53 28.03 -2.12
N SER A 78 -8.57 29.35 -2.34
CA SER A 78 -7.50 30.26 -1.87
C SER A 78 -7.43 30.37 -0.35
N THR A 79 -8.52 30.09 0.37
CA THR A 79 -8.59 30.19 1.83
C THR A 79 -8.84 28.86 2.54
N ILE A 80 -8.66 27.74 1.85
CA ILE A 80 -8.98 26.38 2.34
C ILE A 80 -8.30 26.03 3.68
N HIS A 81 -7.08 26.53 3.90
CA HIS A 81 -6.34 26.34 5.14
C HIS A 81 -7.08 26.90 6.37
N LYS A 82 -7.82 28.01 6.21
CA LYS A 82 -8.62 28.61 7.31
C LYS A 82 -9.80 27.73 7.65
N TYR A 83 -10.51 27.21 6.64
CA TYR A 83 -11.63 26.30 6.84
C TYR A 83 -11.17 25.00 7.50
N ASN A 84 -10.07 24.42 7.04
CA ASN A 84 -9.51 23.20 7.63
C ASN A 84 -9.02 23.41 9.06
N GLY A 85 -8.48 24.60 9.37
CA GLY A 85 -8.06 24.97 10.72
C GLY A 85 -9.20 25.04 11.74
N CYS A 86 -10.46 25.19 11.31
CA CYS A 86 -11.62 25.14 12.22
C CYS A 86 -11.93 23.74 12.75
N PHE A 87 -11.32 22.69 12.18
CA PHE A 87 -11.49 21.30 12.58
C PHE A 87 -10.30 20.74 13.38
N GLN A 88 -9.33 21.60 13.74
CA GLN A 88 -8.20 21.28 14.62
C GLN A 88 -8.46 21.79 16.04
#